data_AF-A0A836W5Q4-F1
#
_entry.id   AF-A0A836W5Q4-F1
#
_cell.length_a   1.000
_cell.length_b   1.000
_cell.length_c   1.000
_cell.angle_alpha   90.00
_cell.angle_beta   90.00
_cell.angle_gamma   90.00
#
_symmetry.space_group_name_H-M   'P 1'
#
loop_
_entity.id
_entity.type
_entity.pdbx_description
1 polymer ?
#
loop_
_entity_poly.entity_id
_entity_poly.type
_entity_poly.pdbx_seq_one_letter_code
_entity_poly.pdbx_strand_id
1 'polypeptide(L)'
;MDEIQVKTLLNLDAIFKLSSAKSPSDATLRSAEWAIITQVDGQKSIDEIAKTLALSADEAINLFNGLFEKGLIELVSVTKAEKKLVSQAFFKVLNDELIKIVGPVAPYLIEDTLWEMEIKIENCDVKKIPEIIEAISEEIQDEMKRVEFQKIMLNEMKKV
;
A
#
# COMPACT_ATOMS: atom_id res chain seq x y z
N MET A 1 -5.49 -16.66 -28.64
CA MET A 1 -4.40 -16.54 -27.64
C MET A 1 -4.86 -17.39 -26.48
N ASP A 2 -4.20 -18.53 -26.27
CA ASP A 2 -4.73 -19.69 -25.57
C ASP A 2 -4.88 -19.50 -24.05
N GLU A 3 -6.04 -19.87 -23.51
CA GLU A 3 -6.38 -19.94 -22.07
C GLU A 3 -5.38 -20.79 -21.25
N ILE A 4 -4.64 -21.68 -21.92
CA ILE A 4 -3.72 -22.63 -21.30
C ILE A 4 -2.41 -21.96 -20.83
N GLN A 5 -2.02 -20.80 -21.38
CA GLN A 5 -0.77 -20.14 -20.96
C GLN A 5 -0.92 -19.31 -19.67
N VAL A 6 -2.12 -18.81 -19.33
CA VAL A 6 -2.32 -17.94 -18.16
C VAL A 6 -2.30 -18.73 -16.85
N LYS A 7 -2.86 -19.94 -16.83
CA LYS A 7 -2.92 -20.80 -15.64
C LYS A 7 -1.54 -21.19 -15.09
N THR A 8 -0.51 -21.10 -15.93
CA THR A 8 0.88 -21.45 -15.60
C THR A 8 1.73 -20.26 -15.14
N LEU A 9 1.19 -19.03 -15.17
CA LEU A 9 1.95 -17.79 -14.89
C LEU A 9 1.58 -17.14 -13.54
N LEU A 10 0.45 -17.51 -12.96
CA LEU A 10 -0.05 -16.99 -11.70
C LEU A 10 0.74 -17.58 -10.52
N ASN A 11 1.56 -16.74 -9.90
CA ASN A 11 2.44 -17.10 -8.79
C ASN A 11 2.19 -16.16 -7.60
N LEU A 12 2.78 -16.50 -6.45
CA LEU A 12 2.60 -15.76 -5.19
C LEU A 12 3.10 -14.30 -5.23
N ASP A 13 4.01 -13.97 -6.15
CA ASP A 13 4.52 -12.61 -6.34
C ASP A 13 3.67 -11.77 -7.29
N ALA A 14 2.67 -12.36 -7.95
CA ALA A 14 1.81 -11.64 -8.88
C ALA A 14 0.97 -10.57 -8.16
N ILE A 15 0.77 -9.43 -8.82
CA ILE A 15 0.02 -8.28 -8.33
C ILE A 15 -1.17 -8.06 -9.23
N PHE A 16 -2.33 -7.83 -8.62
CA PHE A 16 -3.59 -7.57 -9.30
C PHE A 16 -4.17 -6.22 -8.88
N LYS A 17 -5.00 -5.65 -9.75
CA LYS A 17 -5.89 -4.52 -9.45
C LYS A 17 -7.32 -4.90 -9.82
N LEU A 18 -8.30 -4.18 -9.29
CA LEU A 18 -9.69 -4.32 -9.75
C LEU A 18 -9.79 -3.96 -11.24
N SER A 19 -10.60 -4.73 -11.97
CA SER A 19 -10.81 -4.45 -13.39
C SER A 19 -11.51 -3.10 -13.58
N SER A 20 -11.05 -2.35 -14.58
CA SER A 20 -11.67 -1.10 -15.01
C SER A 20 -12.74 -1.29 -16.08
N ALA A 21 -12.89 -2.52 -16.59
CA ALA A 21 -13.93 -2.88 -17.53
C ALA A 21 -15.31 -2.83 -16.85
N LYS A 22 -16.37 -2.54 -17.62
CA LYS A 22 -17.75 -2.51 -17.11
C LYS A 22 -18.03 -3.75 -16.27
N SER A 23 -18.42 -3.53 -15.02
CA SER A 23 -18.76 -4.61 -14.09
C SER A 23 -19.74 -5.59 -14.75
N PRO A 24 -19.51 -6.90 -14.66
CA PRO A 24 -20.51 -7.88 -15.06
C PRO A 24 -21.81 -7.57 -14.32
N SER A 25 -22.92 -7.50 -15.04
CA SER A 25 -24.17 -6.94 -14.53
C SER A 25 -24.74 -7.67 -13.30
N ASP A 26 -24.28 -8.90 -12.99
CA ASP A 26 -24.64 -9.66 -11.79
C ASP A 26 -23.53 -10.66 -11.39
N ALA A 27 -22.36 -10.16 -10.96
CA ALA A 27 -21.31 -11.05 -10.43
C ALA A 27 -21.67 -11.53 -9.01
N THR A 28 -22.01 -12.81 -8.86
CA THR A 28 -22.17 -13.43 -7.53
C THR A 28 -20.80 -13.77 -6.95
N LEU A 29 -20.49 -13.21 -5.77
CA LEU A 29 -19.22 -13.42 -5.07
C LEU A 29 -19.42 -14.22 -3.80
N ARG A 30 -18.58 -15.24 -3.63
CA ARG A 30 -18.47 -15.98 -2.36
C ARG A 30 -17.72 -15.13 -1.35
N SER A 31 -17.93 -15.38 -0.05
CA SER A 31 -17.31 -14.59 1.03
C SER A 31 -15.79 -14.49 0.92
N ALA A 32 -15.10 -15.58 0.51
CA ALA A 32 -13.65 -15.58 0.31
C ALA A 32 -13.21 -14.75 -0.91
N GLU A 33 -14.00 -14.76 -1.99
CA GLU A 33 -13.73 -13.93 -3.17
C GLU A 33 -13.92 -12.45 -2.85
N TRP A 34 -14.94 -12.11 -2.04
CA TRP A 34 -15.15 -10.76 -1.55
C TRP A 34 -14.00 -10.28 -0.66
N ALA A 35 -13.52 -11.13 0.25
CA ALA A 35 -12.40 -10.80 1.12
C ALA A 35 -11.10 -10.49 0.33
N ILE A 36 -10.86 -11.16 -0.80
CA ILE A 36 -9.74 -10.81 -1.69
C ILE A 36 -9.99 -9.49 -2.39
N ILE A 37 -11.18 -9.28 -2.96
CA ILE A 37 -11.53 -8.04 -3.66
C ILE A 37 -11.31 -6.80 -2.79
N THR A 38 -11.59 -6.86 -1.49
CA THR A 38 -11.36 -5.73 -0.57
C THR A 38 -9.87 -5.46 -0.27
N GLN A 39 -8.98 -6.41 -0.58
CA GLN A 39 -7.53 -6.27 -0.36
C GLN A 39 -6.75 -5.91 -1.63
N VAL A 40 -7.33 -6.13 -2.81
CA VAL A 40 -6.69 -5.89 -4.11
C VAL A 40 -6.58 -4.37 -4.36
N ASP A 41 -5.35 -3.87 -4.34
CA ASP A 41 -5.03 -2.44 -4.44
C ASP A 41 -4.05 -2.09 -5.58
N GLY A 42 -3.65 -3.06 -6.39
CA GLY A 42 -2.65 -2.87 -7.45
C GLY A 42 -1.20 -2.82 -6.94
N GLN A 43 -0.96 -3.13 -5.66
CA GLN A 43 0.37 -3.03 -5.04
C GLN A 43 0.77 -4.31 -4.30
N LYS A 44 -0.16 -4.90 -3.52
CA LYS A 44 0.10 -6.13 -2.77
C LYS A 44 0.17 -7.33 -3.70
N SER A 45 1.12 -8.22 -3.44
CA SER A 45 1.17 -9.52 -4.13
C SER A 45 0.13 -10.50 -3.59
N ILE A 46 -0.11 -11.58 -4.32
CA ILE A 46 -0.96 -12.70 -3.85
C ILE A 46 -0.49 -13.21 -2.48
N ASP A 47 0.82 -13.37 -2.28
CA ASP A 47 1.41 -13.80 -1.01
C ASP A 47 1.06 -12.87 0.15
N GLU A 48 1.16 -11.56 -0.08
CA GLU A 48 0.87 -10.55 0.95
C GLU A 48 -0.61 -10.58 1.34
N ILE A 49 -1.51 -10.66 0.34
CA ILE A 49 -2.95 -10.76 0.59
C ILE A 49 -3.31 -12.10 1.25
N ALA A 50 -2.69 -13.21 0.83
CA ALA A 50 -2.90 -14.53 1.42
C ALA A 50 -2.54 -14.54 2.90
N LYS A 51 -1.40 -13.95 3.28
CA LYS A 51 -0.97 -13.82 4.68
C LYS A 51 -1.94 -12.98 5.50
N THR A 52 -2.39 -11.82 4.97
CA THR A 52 -3.38 -10.97 5.65
C THR A 52 -4.69 -11.71 5.91
N LEU A 53 -5.13 -12.54 4.97
CA LEU A 53 -6.39 -13.30 5.07
C LEU A 53 -6.21 -14.69 5.69
N ALA A 54 -5.01 -15.04 6.16
CA ALA A 54 -4.64 -16.36 6.68
C ALA A 54 -4.98 -17.53 5.73
N LEU A 55 -4.85 -17.32 4.43
CA LEU A 55 -5.07 -18.32 3.38
C LEU A 55 -3.78 -19.09 3.08
N SER A 56 -3.91 -20.36 2.69
CA SER A 56 -2.78 -21.09 2.11
C SER A 56 -2.45 -20.58 0.70
N ALA A 57 -1.22 -20.85 0.25
CA ALA A 57 -0.76 -20.48 -1.09
C ALA A 57 -1.67 -21.02 -2.20
N ASP A 58 -2.04 -22.30 -2.11
CA ASP A 58 -2.90 -22.96 -3.10
C ASP A 58 -4.31 -22.38 -3.10
N GLU A 59 -4.89 -22.12 -1.93
CA GLU A 59 -6.22 -21.48 -1.82
C GLU A 59 -6.21 -20.08 -2.43
N ALA A 60 -5.19 -19.27 -2.12
CA ALA A 60 -5.05 -17.94 -2.67
C ALA A 60 -4.93 -17.98 -4.20
N ILE A 61 -4.01 -18.78 -4.74
CA ILE A 61 -3.82 -18.91 -6.21
C ILE A 61 -5.13 -19.33 -6.87
N ASN A 62 -5.88 -20.28 -6.31
CA ASN A 62 -7.15 -20.73 -6.88
C ASN A 62 -8.23 -19.63 -6.86
N LEU A 63 -8.32 -18.86 -5.78
CA LEU A 63 -9.29 -17.76 -5.67
C LEU A 63 -8.93 -16.60 -6.62
N PHE A 64 -7.66 -16.23 -6.74
CA PHE A 64 -7.20 -15.20 -7.67
C PHE A 64 -7.41 -15.63 -9.13
N ASN A 65 -7.12 -16.89 -9.48
CA ASN A 65 -7.45 -17.43 -10.81
C ASN A 65 -8.95 -17.29 -11.12
N GLY A 66 -9.83 -17.70 -10.19
CA GLY A 66 -11.27 -17.60 -10.40
C GLY A 66 -11.77 -16.17 -10.56
N LEU A 67 -11.21 -15.21 -9.81
CA LEU A 67 -11.54 -13.78 -9.94
C LEU A 67 -11.02 -13.19 -11.27
N PHE A 68 -9.83 -13.61 -11.71
CA PHE A 68 -9.23 -13.20 -12.97
C PHE A 68 -10.01 -13.74 -14.17
N GLU A 69 -10.40 -15.02 -14.16
CA GLU A 69 -11.24 -15.64 -15.20
C GLU A 69 -12.62 -14.98 -15.30
N LYS A 70 -13.19 -14.53 -14.16
CA LYS A 70 -14.43 -13.73 -14.12
C LYS A 70 -14.26 -12.30 -14.63
N GLY A 71 -13.03 -11.86 -14.95
CA GLY A 71 -12.72 -10.50 -15.39
C GLY A 71 -12.92 -9.44 -14.31
N LEU A 72 -12.90 -9.82 -13.02
CA LEU A 72 -13.11 -8.88 -11.90
C LEU A 72 -11.81 -8.22 -11.44
N ILE A 73 -10.68 -8.88 -11.70
CA ILE A 73 -9.35 -8.36 -11.43
C ILE A 73 -8.49 -8.49 -12.69
N GLU A 74 -7.50 -7.62 -12.81
CA GLU A 74 -6.57 -7.57 -13.92
C GLU A 74 -5.14 -7.71 -13.38
N LEU A 75 -4.33 -8.52 -14.06
CA LEU A 75 -2.92 -8.70 -13.74
C LEU A 75 -2.16 -7.40 -14.02
N VAL A 76 -1.42 -6.91 -13.02
CA VAL A 76 -0.54 -5.73 -13.10
C VAL A 76 0.90 -6.18 -13.32
N SER A 77 1.34 -7.19 -12.58
CA SER A 77 2.71 -7.70 -12.61
C SER A 77 2.73 -9.17 -12.22
N VAL A 78 3.65 -9.96 -12.78
CA VAL A 78 3.92 -11.35 -12.37
C VAL A 78 5.05 -11.46 -11.33
N THR A 79 5.70 -10.34 -11.02
CA THR A 79 6.73 -10.25 -10.00
C THR A 79 6.31 -9.23 -8.95
N LYS A 80 6.85 -9.39 -7.74
CA LYS A 80 6.61 -8.48 -6.65
C LYS A 80 7.09 -7.09 -7.05
N ALA A 81 6.32 -6.05 -6.73
CA ALA A 81 6.73 -4.69 -6.99
C ALA A 81 8.04 -4.42 -6.23
N GLU A 82 9.04 -3.92 -6.93
CA GLU A 82 10.25 -3.44 -6.27
C GLU A 82 9.86 -2.29 -5.35
N LYS A 83 10.01 -2.51 -4.04
CA LYS A 83 9.79 -1.45 -3.05
C LYS A 83 10.93 -0.45 -3.21
N LYS A 84 10.61 0.78 -3.61
CA LYS A 84 11.57 1.89 -3.51
C LYS A 84 11.60 2.31 -2.05
N LEU A 85 12.69 2.02 -1.36
CA LEU A 85 12.82 2.36 0.05
C LEU A 85 13.13 3.85 0.23
N VAL A 86 12.56 4.42 1.28
CA VAL A 86 12.79 5.81 1.67
C VAL A 86 14.16 5.92 2.34
N SER A 87 14.93 6.92 1.94
CA SER A 87 16.24 7.16 2.55
C SER A 87 16.10 7.64 4.00
N GLN A 88 17.05 7.27 4.86
CA GLN A 88 17.12 7.81 6.23
C GLN A 88 17.24 9.35 6.26
N ALA A 89 17.81 9.95 5.20
CA ALA A 89 17.91 11.40 5.07
C ALA A 89 16.53 12.08 5.05
N PHE A 90 15.51 11.45 4.43
CA PHE A 90 14.15 11.97 4.45
C PHE A 90 13.57 11.99 5.87
N PHE A 91 13.70 10.90 6.62
CA PHE A 91 13.19 10.84 8.00
C PHE A 91 13.91 11.82 8.93
N LYS A 92 15.19 12.08 8.68
CA LYS A 92 15.92 13.14 9.38
C LYS A 92 15.30 14.51 9.11
N VAL A 93 15.01 14.83 7.85
CA VAL A 93 14.36 16.11 7.49
C VAL A 93 12.96 16.21 8.07
N LEU A 94 12.15 15.14 7.96
CA LEU A 94 10.82 15.06 8.56
C LEU A 94 10.86 15.39 10.06
N ASN A 95 11.78 14.76 10.79
CA ASN A 95 11.99 15.01 12.21
C ASN A 95 12.45 16.45 12.49
N ASP A 96 13.43 16.95 11.75
CA ASP A 96 13.98 18.29 11.95
C ASP A 96 12.91 19.38 11.70
N GLU A 97 12.04 19.21 10.70
CA GLU A 97 10.92 20.12 10.44
C GLU A 97 9.82 20.02 11.49
N LEU A 98 9.48 18.79 11.92
CA LEU A 98 8.45 18.58 12.94
C LEU A 98 8.87 19.16 14.31
N ILE A 99 10.16 19.07 14.67
CA ILE A 99 10.72 19.67 15.90
C ILE A 99 10.46 21.18 15.96
N LYS A 100 10.51 21.89 14.82
CA LYS A 100 10.26 23.34 14.79
C LYS A 100 8.82 23.70 15.15
N ILE A 101 7.90 22.74 15.05
CA ILE A 101 6.46 22.95 15.21
C ILE A 101 5.99 22.47 16.59
N VAL A 102 6.26 21.21 16.91
CA VAL A 102 5.78 20.55 18.14
C VAL A 102 6.86 20.40 19.21
N GLY A 103 8.12 20.75 18.89
CA GLY A 103 9.23 20.72 19.83
C GLY A 103 9.86 19.33 19.98
N PRO A 104 10.53 19.06 21.12
CA PRO A 104 11.35 17.85 21.31
C PRO A 104 10.53 16.54 21.37
N VAL A 105 9.21 16.61 21.38
CA VAL A 105 8.33 15.43 21.32
C VAL A 105 8.22 14.83 19.91
N ALA A 106 8.63 15.59 18.88
CA ALA A 106 8.53 15.18 17.47
C ALA A 106 9.05 13.75 17.15
N PRO A 107 10.19 13.26 17.69
CA PRO A 107 10.65 11.91 17.41
C PRO A 107 9.66 10.84 17.87
N TYR A 108 9.02 11.04 19.02
CA TYR A 108 8.02 10.12 19.57
C TYR A 108 6.74 10.11 18.75
N LEU A 109 6.29 11.29 18.30
CA LEU A 109 5.12 11.41 17.44
C LEU A 109 5.32 10.65 16.12
N ILE A 110 6.51 10.77 15.51
CA ILE A 110 6.86 9.99 14.30
C ILE A 110 6.87 8.49 14.61
N GLU A 111 7.48 8.07 15.72
CA GLU A 111 7.54 6.66 16.11
C GLU A 111 6.14 6.08 16.34
N ASP A 112 5.28 6.79 17.08
CA ASP A 112 3.91 6.40 17.37
C ASP A 112 3.08 6.29 16.08
N THR A 113 3.14 7.30 15.20
CA THR A 113 2.44 7.25 13.91
C THR A 113 2.89 6.06 13.05
N LEU A 114 4.20 5.81 12.97
CA LEU A 114 4.71 4.68 12.19
C LEU A 114 4.30 3.33 12.80
N TRP A 115 4.29 3.24 14.13
CA TRP A 115 3.84 2.06 14.85
C TRP A 115 2.36 1.76 14.60
N GLU A 116 1.49 2.77 14.67
CA GLU A 116 0.06 2.65 14.38
C GLU A 116 -0.23 2.22 12.93
N MET A 117 0.62 2.65 11.99
CA MET A 117 0.55 2.27 10.59
C MET A 117 1.21 0.91 10.28
N GLU A 118 1.78 0.24 11.29
CA GLU A 118 2.58 -0.98 11.15
C GLU A 118 3.79 -0.82 10.18
N ILE A 119 4.34 0.40 10.08
CA ILE A 119 5.47 0.73 9.20
C ILE A 119 6.76 0.77 10.03
N LYS A 120 7.80 0.10 9.53
CA LYS A 120 9.16 0.26 10.04
C LYS A 120 9.95 1.22 9.16
N ILE A 121 10.68 2.17 9.77
CA ILE A 121 11.53 3.14 9.04
C ILE A 121 12.46 2.44 8.04
N GLU A 122 13.09 1.35 8.45
CA GLU A 122 14.03 0.55 7.65
C GLU A 122 13.41 -0.11 6.41
N ASN A 123 12.09 -0.28 6.38
CA ASN A 123 11.37 -0.92 5.28
C ASN A 123 10.24 -0.02 4.72
N CYS A 124 10.32 1.29 4.94
CA CYS A 124 9.30 2.22 4.48
C CYS A 124 9.40 2.42 2.96
N ASP A 125 8.30 2.13 2.25
CA ASP A 125 8.16 2.38 0.81
C ASP A 125 7.84 3.85 0.57
N VAL A 126 8.47 4.46 -0.45
CA VAL A 126 8.20 5.84 -0.88
C VAL A 126 6.71 6.10 -1.12
N LYS A 127 5.95 5.08 -1.55
CA LYS A 127 4.50 5.20 -1.76
C LYS A 127 3.70 5.46 -0.48
N LYS A 128 4.26 5.14 0.70
CA LYS A 128 3.62 5.37 2.01
C LYS A 128 3.89 6.74 2.61
N ILE A 129 4.83 7.49 2.06
CA ILE A 129 5.19 8.82 2.55
C ILE A 129 4.03 9.82 2.55
N PRO A 130 3.14 9.89 1.54
CA PRO A 130 1.98 10.77 1.59
C PRO A 130 1.07 10.45 2.79
N GLU A 131 0.79 9.17 3.04
CA GLU A 131 -0.06 8.73 4.16
C GLU A 131 0.57 9.09 5.51
N ILE A 132 1.89 8.89 5.66
CA ILE A 132 2.63 9.22 6.88
C ILE A 132 2.61 10.73 7.16
N ILE A 133 2.86 11.57 6.14
CA ILE A 133 2.86 13.03 6.30
C ILE A 133 1.48 13.50 6.73
N GLU A 134 0.41 12.96 6.15
CA GLU A 134 -0.95 13.34 6.51
C GLU A 134 -1.26 12.99 7.96
N ALA A 135 -0.99 11.76 8.38
CA ALA A 135 -1.20 11.31 9.75
C ALA A 135 -0.43 12.17 10.78
N ILE A 136 0.84 12.48 10.51
CA ILE A 136 1.63 13.40 11.37
C ILE A 136 1.05 14.81 11.37
N SER A 137 0.50 15.26 10.24
CA SER A 137 -0.07 16.61 10.13
C SER A 137 -1.33 16.77 10.97
N GLU A 138 -2.13 15.71 11.12
CA GLU A 138 -3.34 15.71 11.96
C GLU A 138 -3.01 15.98 13.44
N GLU A 139 -1.83 15.55 13.91
CA GLU A 139 -1.33 15.80 15.27
C GLU A 139 -0.91 17.26 15.53
N ILE A 140 -0.69 18.05 14.47
CA ILE A 140 -0.35 19.47 14.60
C ILE A 140 -1.61 20.28 14.87
N GLN A 141 -1.80 20.78 16.09
CA GLN A 141 -3.01 21.53 16.48
C GLN A 141 -3.18 22.89 15.79
N ASP A 142 -2.07 23.58 15.51
CA ASP A 142 -2.07 24.90 14.87
C ASP A 142 -2.22 24.74 13.35
N GLU A 143 -3.36 25.17 12.82
CA GLU A 143 -3.70 25.02 11.40
C GLU A 143 -2.69 25.72 10.46
N MET A 144 -2.17 26.88 10.83
CA MET A 144 -1.19 27.58 9.98
C MET A 144 0.13 26.81 9.94
N LYS A 145 0.60 26.32 11.09
CA LYS A 145 1.82 25.50 11.15
C LYS A 145 1.64 24.15 10.45
N ARG A 146 0.46 23.54 10.55
CA ARG A 146 0.11 22.31 9.84
C ARG A 146 0.24 22.49 8.32
N VAL A 147 -0.36 23.55 7.78
CA VAL A 147 -0.30 23.86 6.34
C VAL A 147 1.14 24.16 5.90
N GLU A 148 1.93 24.87 6.73
CA GLU A 148 3.34 25.12 6.45
C GLU A 148 4.15 23.81 6.40
N PHE A 149 3.97 22.94 7.39
CA PHE A 149 4.58 21.61 7.44
C PHE A 149 4.28 20.78 6.20
N GLN A 150 3.00 20.64 5.83
CA GLN A 150 2.58 19.88 4.65
C GLN A 150 3.23 20.43 3.38
N LYS A 151 3.33 21.76 3.23
CA LYS A 151 4.01 22.38 2.07
C LYS A 151 5.50 22.05 2.02
N ILE A 152 6.19 22.11 3.15
CA ILE A 152 7.62 21.75 3.24
C ILE A 152 7.78 20.28 2.85
N MET A 153 6.98 19.39 3.46
CA MET A 153 7.11 17.96 3.22
C MET A 153 6.75 17.55 1.78
N LEU A 154 5.76 18.18 1.16
CA LEU A 154 5.44 17.99 -0.26
C LEU A 154 6.62 18.36 -1.18
N ASN A 155 7.46 19.32 -0.80
CA ASN A 155 8.65 19.66 -1.56
C ASN A 155 9.79 18.67 -1.31
N GLU A 156 9.94 18.15 -0.10
CA GLU A 156 10.91 17.10 0.20
C GLU A 156 10.58 15.78 -0.50
N MET A 157 9.30 15.41 -0.60
CA MET A 157 8.84 14.22 -1.33
C MET A 157 9.29 14.20 -2.80
N LYS A 158 9.41 15.37 -3.44
CA LYS A 158 9.86 15.46 -4.84
C LYS A 158 11.34 15.08 -5.02
N LYS A 159 12.10 15.01 -3.93
CA LYS A 159 13.54 14.68 -3.93
C LYS A 159 13.81 13.20 -3.63
N VAL A 160 12.78 12.42 -3.28
CA VAL A 160 12.90 11.02 -2.83
C VAL A 160 12.83 10.04 -3.99
#